data_AF-A0AAN4CK57-F1
#
_entry.id   AF-A0AAN4CK57-F1
#
_cell.length_a   1.000
_cell.length_b   1.000
_cell.length_c   1.000
_cell.angle_alpha   90.00
_cell.angle_beta   90.00
_cell.angle_gamma   90.00
#
_symmetry.space_group_name_H-M   'P 1'
#
loop_
_entity.id
_entity.type
_entity.pdbx_description
1 polymer ?
#
loop_
_entity_poly.entity_id
_entity_poly.type
_entity_poly.pdbx_seq_one_letter_code
_entity_poly.pdbx_strand_id
1 'polypeptide(L)' 'MAHQLKLLKDDFFASDQQAVAVADRYPQDVFAEHTHDFCELVIVWRGNGLHVLNDRPYRITRGDLF' A
#
# COMPACT_ATOMS: atom_id res chain seq x y z
N MET A 1 9.13 -17.48 12.92
CA MET A 1 9.50 -16.12 12.50
C MET A 1 8.93 -15.94 11.11
N ALA A 2 7.85 -15.18 10.93
CA ALA A 2 7.41 -14.86 9.57
C ALA A 2 8.51 -14.01 8.92
N HIS A 3 8.87 -14.32 7.67
CA HIS A 3 9.79 -13.48 6.92
C HIS A 3 9.11 -12.14 6.67
N GLN A 4 9.75 -11.05 7.10
CA GLN A 4 9.27 -9.69 6.86
C GLN A 4 9.37 -9.39 5.35
N LEU A 5 8.24 -9.09 4.72
CA LEU A 5 8.23 -8.59 3.35
C LEU A 5 8.57 -7.09 3.37
N LYS A 6 9.56 -6.69 2.58
CA LYS A 6 9.91 -5.28 2.38
C LYS A 6 9.82 -4.94 0.90
N LEU A 7 8.97 -3.99 0.55
CA LEU A 7 8.88 -3.42 -0.78
C LEU A 7 10.00 -2.39 -0.95
N LEU A 8 10.72 -2.47 -2.06
CA LEU A 8 11.83 -1.57 -2.36
C LEU A 8 11.43 -0.61 -3.47
N LYS A 9 11.80 0.66 -3.34
CA LYS A 9 11.55 1.66 -4.38
C LYS A 9 12.10 1.24 -5.76
N ASP A 10 13.21 0.50 -5.79
CA ASP A 10 13.85 0.06 -7.02
C ASP A 10 12.95 -0.90 -7.83
N ASP A 11 11.97 -1.54 -7.19
CA ASP A 11 10.98 -2.42 -7.83
C ASP A 11 9.68 -1.68 -8.22
N PHE A 12 9.41 -0.51 -7.61
CA PHE A 12 8.12 0.21 -7.73
C PHE A 12 8.21 1.53 -8.50
N PHE A 13 9.41 2.06 -8.71
CA PHE A 13 9.66 3.29 -9.45
C PHE A 13 10.37 2.96 -10.77
N ALA A 14 10.04 3.66 -11.85
CA ALA A 14 10.58 3.40 -13.17
C ALA A 14 12.07 3.79 -13.31
N SER A 15 12.57 4.66 -12.42
CA SER A 15 13.98 5.07 -12.37
C SER A 15 14.30 5.79 -11.06
N ASP A 16 15.58 5.89 -10.74
CA ASP A 16 16.11 6.67 -9.61
C ASP A 16 15.73 8.16 -9.63
N GLN A 17 15.36 8.70 -10.80
CA GLN A 17 14.97 10.10 -10.96
C GLN A 17 13.47 10.34 -10.77
N GLN A 18 12.66 9.28 -10.70
CA GLN A 18 11.21 9.40 -10.54
C GLN A 18 10.86 9.66 -9.07
N ALA A 19 10.36 10.85 -8.77
CA ALA A 19 9.98 11.23 -7.40
C ALA A 19 8.61 10.70 -6.96
N VAL A 20 7.72 10.34 -7.90
CA VAL A 20 6.36 9.87 -7.61
C VAL A 20 5.87 8.90 -8.68
N ALA A 21 5.17 7.86 -8.25
CA ALA A 21 4.51 6.87 -9.09
C ALA A 21 3.09 6.59 -8.57
N VAL A 22 2.24 6.03 -9.43
CA VAL A 22 0.89 5.59 -9.05
C VAL A 22 0.84 4.07 -9.18
N ALA A 23 0.68 3.39 -8.06
CA ALA A 23 0.43 1.95 -8.02
C ALA A 23 -1.09 1.70 -8.04
N ASP A 24 -1.65 1.36 -9.22
CA ASP A 24 -3.06 0.96 -9.30
C ASP A 24 -3.23 -0.48 -8.81
N ARG A 25 -4.29 -0.71 -8.04
CA ARG A 25 -4.63 -1.99 -7.43
C ARG A 25 -6.07 -2.36 -7.75
N TYR A 26 -6.61 -2.03 -8.91
CA TYR A 26 -7.96 -2.45 -9.29
C TYR A 26 -7.97 -3.72 -10.17
N PRO A 27 -8.59 -4.84 -9.73
CA PRO A 27 -9.14 -5.12 -8.40
C PRO A 27 -8.04 -5.36 -7.35
N GLN A 28 -8.33 -5.05 -6.08
CA GLN A 28 -7.33 -5.17 -5.02
C GLN A 28 -7.47 -6.53 -4.35
N ASP A 29 -6.63 -7.48 -4.76
CA ASP A 29 -6.46 -8.73 -4.01
C ASP A 29 -5.79 -8.47 -2.66
N VAL A 30 -5.88 -9.46 -1.77
CA VAL A 30 -5.19 -9.44 -0.48
C VAL A 30 -3.71 -9.18 -0.71
N PHE A 31 -3.22 -8.13 -0.06
CA PHE A 31 -1.81 -7.80 -0.08
C PHE A 31 -1.21 -8.12 1.27
N ALA A 32 -0.16 -8.95 1.28
CA ALA A 32 0.45 -9.44 2.51
C ALA A 32 1.00 -8.28 3.34
N GLU A 33 1.10 -8.49 4.66
CA GLU A 33 1.77 -7.54 5.55
C GLU A 33 3.20 -7.27 5.07
N HIS A 34 3.56 -6.00 4.99
CA HIS A 34 4.86 -5.57 4.47
C HIS A 34 5.28 -4.22 5.08
N THR A 35 6.54 -3.91 4.88
CA THR A 35 7.13 -2.58 5.12
C THR A 35 7.69 -2.04 3.81
N HIS A 36 8.06 -0.77 3.75
CA HIS A 36 8.59 -0.14 2.53
C HIS A 36 9.70 0.86 2.86
N ASP A 37 10.59 1.13 1.91
CA ASP A 37 11.63 2.17 1.99
C ASP A 37 11.27 3.47 1.26
N PHE A 38 10.02 3.58 0.82
CA PHE A 38 9.38 4.77 0.30
C PHE A 38 8.13 5.11 1.13
N CYS A 39 7.53 6.27 0.91
CA CYS A 39 6.23 6.64 1.49
C CYS A 39 5.14 6.51 0.42
N GLU A 40 3.90 6.32 0.86
CA GLU A 40 2.74 6.26 -0.02
C GLU A 40 1.55 7.03 0.58
N LEU A 41 0.59 7.36 -0.28
CA LEU A 41 -0.74 7.84 0.09
C LEU A 41 -1.76 6.84 -0.44
N VAL A 42 -2.72 6.44 0.39
CA VAL A 42 -3.72 5.43 0.02
C VAL A 42 -5.11 6.07 -0.01
N ILE A 43 -5.78 5.99 -1.17
CA ILE A 43 -7.13 6.52 -1.37
C ILE A 43 -8.08 5.37 -1.74
N VAL A 44 -9.16 5.22 -0.96
CA VAL A 44 -10.18 4.19 -1.24
C VAL A 44 -11.23 4.74 -2.20
N TRP A 45 -11.18 4.30 -3.46
CA TRP A 45 -12.09 4.79 -4.52
C TRP A 45 -13.53 4.29 -4.39
N ARG A 46 -13.73 3.01 -4.01
CA ARG A 46 -15.04 2.36 -3.81
C ARG A 46 -14.90 1.06 -3.03
N GLY A 47 -16.04 0.44 -2.67
CA GLY A 47 -16.05 -0.81 -1.93
C GLY A 47 -15.73 -0.60 -0.45
N ASN A 48 -15.45 -1.71 0.25
CA ASN A 48 -15.01 -1.71 1.64
C ASN A 48 -14.08 -2.89 1.91
N GLY A 49 -13.28 -2.81 2.97
CA GLY A 49 -12.29 -3.82 3.33
C GLY A 49 -11.68 -3.60 4.72
N LEU A 50 -10.53 -4.23 4.95
CA LEU A 50 -9.76 -4.11 6.18
C LEU A 50 -8.34 -3.65 5.86
N HIS A 51 -7.92 -2.51 6.43
CA HIS A 51 -6.54 -2.04 6.43
C HIS A 51 -5.97 -2.23 7.84
N VAL A 52 -4.97 -3.09 8.01
CA VAL A 52 -4.23 -3.22 9.27
C VAL A 52 -2.94 -2.42 9.13
N LEU A 53 -2.79 -1.35 9.90
CA LEU A 53 -1.64 -0.46 9.85
C LEU A 53 -1.01 -0.38 11.24
N ASN A 54 0.25 -0.82 11.36
CA ASN A 54 0.98 -0.89 12.64
C ASN A 54 0.14 -1.58 13.74
N ASP A 55 -0.29 -2.81 13.46
CA ASP A 55 -1.15 -3.64 14.34
C ASP A 55 -2.55 -3.07 14.64
N ARG A 56 -2.90 -1.90 14.09
CA ARG A 56 -4.22 -1.29 14.29
C ARG A 56 -5.15 -1.58 13.11
N PRO A 57 -6.30 -2.24 13.34
CA PRO A 57 -7.27 -2.51 12.28
C PRO A 57 -8.16 -1.29 12.01
N TYR A 58 -8.36 -1.00 10.72
CA TYR A 58 -9.28 0.00 10.20
C TYR A 58 -10.23 -0.66 9.20
N ARG A 59 -11.54 -0.58 9.47
CA ARG A 59 -12.54 -0.90 8.45
C ARG A 59 -12.58 0.27 7.47
N ILE A 60 -12.21 0.02 6.23
CA ILE A 60 -12.08 1.06 5.23
C ILE A 60 -13.25 1.03 4.25
N THR A 61 -13.60 2.20 3.71
CA THR A 61 -14.64 2.39 2.71
C THR A 61 -14.31 3.60 1.81
N ARG A 62 -15.14 3.83 0.80
CA ARG A 62 -14.98 4.96 -0.13
C ARG A 62 -14.73 6.28 0.60
N GLY A 63 -13.68 6.98 0.20
CA GLY A 63 -13.34 8.32 0.69
C GLY A 63 -12.32 8.34 1.83
N ASP A 64 -11.96 7.18 2.38
CA ASP A 64 -10.86 7.10 3.35
C ASP A 64 -9.51 7.42 2.69
N LEU A 65 -8.65 8.12 3.46
CA LEU A 65 -7.29 8.54 3.10
C LEU A 65 -6.34 8.14 4.23
N PHE A 66 -5.23 7.47 3.88
CA PHE A 66 -4.12 7.13 4.78
C PHE A 66 -2.80 7.66 4.23
#